data_AF-A0AAW2P811-F1
#
_entry.id   AF-A0AAW2P811-F1
#
_cell.length_a   1.000
_cell.length_b   1.000
_cell.length_c   1.000
_cell.angle_alpha   90.00
_cell.angle_beta   90.00
_cell.angle_gamma   90.00
#
_symmetry.space_group_name_H-M   'P 1'
#
loop_
_entity.id
_entity.type
_entity.pdbx_description
1 polymer ?
#
loop_
_entity_poly.entity_id
_entity_poly.type
_entity_poly.pdbx_seq_one_letter_code
_entity_poly.pdbx_strand_id
1 'polypeptide(L)'
;MFIKSYVEVINSNWCYKALEDMFHSTQTGFKTLENSHKPLVFKELRKIWETDDPTLPWKKGDYNESNTLLLDDSPYKALLNPLHSAIFPNSYHYEDKNDNSLGPGGDLRVYLEGLLTSEDVRKYVEQHPFGQVL
;
A
#
# COMPACT_ATOMS: atom_id res chain seq x y z
N MET A 1 16.60 2.80 5.29
CA MET A 1 17.02 2.56 3.89
C MET A 1 15.94 1.68 3.29
N PHE A 2 14.80 2.31 3.04
CA PHE A 2 14.43 2.85 1.73
C PHE A 2 13.71 1.78 0.92
N ILE A 3 12.48 1.48 1.34
CA ILE A 3 11.39 1.63 0.38
C ILE A 3 11.29 3.14 0.15
N LYS A 4 12.29 3.72 -0.53
CA LYS A 4 12.06 4.95 -1.27
C LYS A 4 11.08 4.45 -2.30
N SER A 5 9.83 4.83 -2.13
CA SER A 5 8.70 4.52 -3.01
C SER A 5 9.17 4.66 -4.45
N TYR A 6 9.70 3.58 -5.03
CA TYR A 6 10.05 3.52 -6.43
C TYR A 6 8.81 2.95 -7.10
N VAL A 7 7.82 3.82 -7.22
CA VAL A 7 6.88 3.69 -8.32
C VAL A 7 6.93 5.04 -9.02
N GLU A 8 7.88 5.15 -9.95
CA GLU A 8 7.85 6.18 -10.97
C GLU A 8 6.47 6.11 -11.65
N VAL A 9 5.85 7.29 -11.73
CA VAL A 9 4.64 7.55 -12.48
C VAL A 9 4.71 6.86 -13.84
N ILE A 10 3.80 5.93 -14.09
CA ILE A 10 3.41 5.57 -15.45
C ILE A 10 1.90 5.83 -15.54
N ASN A 11 1.59 6.99 -16.10
CA ASN A 11 0.27 7.59 -16.36
C ASN A 11 -0.39 8.37 -15.22
N SER A 12 -0.96 9.49 -15.61
CA SER A 12 -1.62 10.57 -14.85
C SER A 12 -2.83 10.17 -13.99
N ASN A 13 -3.06 8.87 -13.78
CA ASN A 13 -4.27 8.33 -13.14
C ASN A 13 -4.02 7.66 -11.77
N TRP A 14 -2.76 7.56 -11.32
CA TRP A 14 -2.39 6.92 -10.07
C TRP A 14 -1.57 7.87 -9.20
N CYS A 15 -2.01 8.12 -7.95
CA CYS A 15 -1.22 8.82 -6.96
C CYS A 15 -0.68 7.87 -5.90
N TYR A 16 0.61 8.01 -5.62
CA TYR A 16 1.26 7.37 -4.50
C TYR A 16 1.23 8.33 -3.31
N LYS A 17 0.45 8.00 -2.27
CA LYS A 17 0.68 8.55 -0.93
C LYS A 17 1.21 7.45 -0.04
N ALA A 18 2.47 7.59 0.35
CA ALA A 18 3.02 6.79 1.43
C ALA A 18 2.29 7.13 2.72
N LEU A 19 1.44 6.22 3.22
CA LEU A 19 0.90 6.26 4.58
C LEU A 19 1.99 5.82 5.59
N GLU A 20 3.20 6.35 5.46
CA GLU A 20 4.31 6.02 6.36
C GLU A 20 4.19 6.76 7.69
N ASP A 21 3.63 7.98 7.68
CA ASP A 21 3.51 8.78 8.89
C ASP A 21 2.35 8.32 9.78
N MET A 22 2.65 8.18 11.07
CA MET A 22 1.71 7.90 12.15
C MET A 22 0.48 8.84 12.12
N PHE A 23 0.65 10.06 11.61
CA PHE A 23 -0.39 11.08 11.47
C PHE A 23 -1.53 10.69 10.52
N HIS A 24 -1.26 9.84 9.53
CA HIS A 24 -2.28 9.39 8.58
C HIS A 24 -2.85 8.01 8.92
N SER A 25 -2.32 7.37 9.97
CA SER A 25 -2.80 6.07 10.46
C SER A 25 -3.85 6.25 11.57
N THR A 26 -4.71 5.26 11.75
CA THR A 26 -5.67 5.19 12.85
C THR A 26 -5.03 4.51 14.03
N GLN A 27 -4.86 5.27 15.10
CA GLN A 27 -4.37 4.76 16.38
C GLN A 27 -5.46 3.95 17.07
N THR A 28 -5.14 2.74 17.50
CA THR A 28 -6.08 1.92 18.27
C THR A 28 -5.98 2.17 19.78
N GLY A 29 -4.90 2.80 20.24
CA GLY A 29 -4.54 2.90 21.67
C GLY A 29 -3.90 1.63 22.24
N PHE A 30 -3.84 0.55 21.47
CA PHE A 30 -3.20 -0.71 21.84
C PHE A 30 -1.81 -0.85 21.21
N LYS A 31 -1.10 -1.91 21.62
CA LYS A 31 0.22 -2.30 21.10
C LYS A 31 0.10 -3.62 20.35
N THR A 32 1.01 -3.86 19.41
CA THR A 32 1.08 -5.16 18.71
C THR A 32 1.44 -6.28 19.69
N LEU A 33 0.97 -7.50 19.43
CA LEU A 33 1.22 -8.66 20.29
C LEU A 33 2.70 -9.07 20.28
N GLU A 34 3.34 -8.95 19.12
CA GLU A 34 4.72 -9.36 18.87
C GLU A 34 5.73 -8.35 19.44
N ASN A 35 5.34 -7.07 19.53
CA ASN A 35 6.18 -6.01 20.04
C ASN A 35 5.36 -5.03 20.90
N SER A 36 5.55 -5.12 22.22
CA SER A 36 4.89 -4.27 23.21
C SER A 36 5.33 -2.80 23.19
N HIS A 37 6.28 -2.41 22.36
CA HIS A 37 6.66 -1.01 22.14
C HIS A 37 6.10 -0.45 20.84
N LYS A 38 5.60 -1.31 19.94
CA LYS A 38 5.05 -0.91 18.64
C LYS A 38 3.54 -0.65 18.78
N PRO A 39 3.05 0.56 18.48
CA PRO A 39 1.61 0.85 18.51
C PRO A 39 0.88 0.03 17.44
N LEU A 40 -0.30 -0.47 17.80
CA LEU A 40 -1.22 -1.10 16.86
C LEU A 40 -1.98 0.01 16.12
N VAL A 41 -1.82 0.05 14.80
CA VAL A 41 -2.39 1.08 13.93
C VAL A 41 -3.02 0.46 12.69
N PHE A 42 -4.06 1.11 12.17
CA PHE A 42 -4.66 0.78 10.88
C PHE A 42 -4.37 1.85 9.83
N LYS A 43 -4.28 1.45 8.56
CA LYS A 43 -4.07 2.32 7.40
C LYS A 43 -5.34 2.36 6.58
N GLU A 44 -6.21 3.31 6.88
CA GLU A 44 -7.52 3.45 6.22
C GLU A 44 -7.41 4.27 4.93
N LEU A 45 -7.57 3.61 3.77
CA LEU A 45 -7.54 4.27 2.46
C LEU A 45 -8.63 5.33 2.32
N ARG A 46 -9.77 5.12 2.98
CA ARG A 46 -10.88 6.09 3.01
C ARG A 46 -10.46 7.47 3.50
N LYS A 47 -9.51 7.55 4.45
CA LYS A 47 -8.97 8.84 4.89
C LYS A 47 -8.28 9.59 3.77
N ILE A 48 -7.57 8.90 2.87
CA ILE A 48 -6.95 9.51 1.69
C ILE A 48 -8.05 9.97 0.72
N TRP A 49 -9.03 9.12 0.44
CA TRP A 49 -10.13 9.41 -0.50
C TRP A 49 -10.96 10.62 -0.09
N GLU A 50 -11.13 10.81 1.22
CA GLU A 50 -11.92 11.89 1.80
C GLU A 50 -11.09 13.13 2.18
N THR A 51 -9.76 13.11 2.01
CA THR A 51 -8.90 14.25 2.33
C THR A 51 -9.17 15.42 1.38
N ASP A 52 -9.34 16.62 1.93
CA ASP A 52 -9.59 17.88 1.21
C ASP A 52 -8.52 18.93 1.56
N ASP A 53 -7.26 18.51 1.55
CA ASP A 53 -6.11 19.37 1.82
C ASP A 53 -5.68 20.06 0.51
N PRO A 54 -5.75 21.40 0.43
CA PRO A 54 -5.46 22.15 -0.79
C PRO A 54 -3.98 22.09 -1.21
N THR A 55 -3.09 21.58 -0.35
CA THR A 55 -1.67 21.39 -0.66
C THR A 55 -1.39 20.09 -1.41
N LEU A 56 -2.36 19.16 -1.47
CA LEU A 56 -2.19 17.89 -2.16
C LEU A 56 -2.38 18.05 -3.68
N PRO A 57 -1.65 17.25 -4.48
CA PRO A 57 -1.78 17.28 -5.94
C PRO A 57 -3.08 16.61 -6.46
N TRP A 58 -3.95 16.14 -5.57
CA TRP A 58 -5.25 15.56 -5.90
C TRP A 58 -6.34 16.14 -5.00
N LYS A 59 -7.58 15.95 -5.43
CA LYS A 59 -8.79 16.40 -4.73
C LYS A 59 -9.53 15.22 -4.12
N LYS A 60 -10.37 15.53 -3.14
CA LYS A 60 -11.35 14.60 -2.59
C LYS A 60 -12.15 13.95 -3.72
N GLY A 61 -12.19 12.61 -3.72
CA GLY A 61 -12.92 11.82 -4.73
C GLY A 61 -12.14 11.45 -5.99
N ASP A 62 -10.92 12.00 -6.21
CA ASP A 62 -10.05 11.57 -7.32
C ASP A 62 -9.60 10.10 -7.14
N TYR A 63 -9.55 9.63 -5.88
CA TYR A 63 -9.20 8.27 -5.51
C TYR A 63 -10.33 7.56 -4.77
N ASN A 64 -10.45 6.27 -5.02
CA ASN A 64 -11.40 5.36 -4.41
C ASN A 64 -10.88 3.91 -4.48
N GLU A 65 -11.74 2.96 -4.15
CA GLU A 65 -11.43 1.53 -4.13
C GLU A 65 -11.00 0.91 -5.47
N SER A 66 -11.41 1.47 -6.62
CA SER A 66 -11.07 0.92 -7.94
C SER A 66 -9.71 1.39 -8.47
N ASN A 67 -9.12 2.45 -7.90
CA ASN A 67 -7.86 3.04 -8.38
C ASN A 67 -6.83 3.30 -7.26
N THR A 68 -7.04 2.73 -6.07
CA THR A 68 -6.12 2.85 -4.93
C THR A 68 -5.75 1.47 -4.41
N LEU A 69 -4.45 1.21 -4.27
CA LEU A 69 -3.90 0.00 -3.66
C LEU A 69 -3.09 0.36 -2.41
N LEU A 70 -3.31 -0.36 -1.30
CA LEU A 70 -2.42 -0.33 -0.14
C LEU A 70 -1.30 -1.36 -0.31
N LEU A 71 -0.05 -0.88 -0.28
CA LEU A 71 1.14 -1.71 -0.20
C LEU A 71 1.72 -1.63 1.21
N ASP A 72 1.70 -2.73 1.95
CA ASP A 72 2.24 -2.80 3.31
C ASP A 72 2.72 -4.22 3.61
N ASP A 73 3.77 -4.40 4.40
CA ASP A 73 4.27 -5.74 4.76
C ASP A 73 3.51 -6.39 5.93
N SER A 74 2.51 -5.70 6.49
CA SER A 74 1.78 -6.10 7.68
C SER A 74 0.26 -6.22 7.38
N PRO A 75 -0.25 -7.43 7.10
CA PRO A 75 -1.66 -7.65 6.74
C PRO A 75 -2.69 -6.98 7.66
N TYR A 76 -2.45 -7.04 8.97
CA TYR A 76 -3.36 -6.47 9.97
C TYR A 76 -3.65 -4.97 9.76
N LYS A 77 -2.74 -4.19 9.16
CA LYS A 77 -2.93 -2.74 8.98
C LYS A 77 -4.06 -2.43 8.00
N ALA A 78 -4.42 -3.38 7.13
CA ALA A 78 -5.45 -3.22 6.12
C ALA A 78 -6.84 -3.66 6.57
N LEU A 79 -7.02 -4.13 7.81
CA LEU A 79 -8.26 -4.74 8.31
C LEU A 79 -9.52 -3.86 8.17
N LEU A 80 -9.36 -2.54 8.06
CA LEU A 80 -10.46 -1.59 7.91
C LEU A 80 -10.74 -1.17 6.45
N ASN A 81 -10.00 -1.73 5.49
CA ASN A 81 -10.19 -1.46 4.08
C ASN A 81 -11.06 -2.54 3.41
N PRO A 82 -11.68 -2.26 2.25
CA PRO A 82 -12.38 -3.27 1.46
C PRO A 82 -11.48 -4.46 1.11
N LEU A 83 -12.08 -5.64 0.93
CA LEU A 83 -11.34 -6.81 0.44
C LEU A 83 -10.64 -6.49 -0.89
N HIS A 84 -9.47 -7.10 -1.09
CA HIS A 84 -8.66 -6.96 -2.31
C HIS A 84 -8.19 -5.51 -2.59
N SER A 85 -8.19 -4.62 -1.60
CA SER A 85 -7.63 -3.26 -1.73
C SER A 85 -6.18 -3.13 -1.30
N ALA A 86 -5.52 -4.24 -0.97
CA ALA A 86 -4.17 -4.27 -0.43
C ALA A 86 -3.40 -5.53 -0.87
N ILE A 87 -2.07 -5.42 -0.94
CA ILE A 87 -1.14 -6.55 -1.11
C ILE A 87 -0.04 -6.49 -0.06
N PHE A 88 0.53 -7.65 0.26
CA PHE A 88 1.41 -7.80 1.42
C PHE A 88 2.75 -8.46 1.08
N PRO A 89 3.68 -7.78 0.39
CA PRO A 89 5.01 -8.33 0.12
C PRO A 89 5.72 -8.77 1.41
N ASN A 90 6.73 -9.62 1.25
CA ASN A 90 7.63 -9.91 2.36
C ASN A 90 8.34 -8.64 2.81
N SER A 91 8.60 -8.52 4.12
CA SER A 91 9.36 -7.41 4.66
C SER A 91 10.76 -7.36 4.05
N TYR A 92 11.21 -6.15 3.71
CA TYR A 92 12.59 -5.93 3.27
C TYR A 92 13.58 -6.26 4.40
N HIS A 93 14.61 -7.03 4.07
CA HIS A 93 15.71 -7.35 4.97
C HIS A 93 17.03 -6.88 4.38
N TYR A 94 17.72 -5.95 5.05
CA TYR A 94 18.96 -5.35 4.52
C TYR A 94 20.12 -6.33 4.33
N GLU A 95 20.05 -7.50 4.98
CA GLU A 95 21.04 -8.58 4.84
C GLU A 95 20.77 -9.43 3.60
N ASP A 96 19.55 -9.40 3.06
CA ASP A 96 19.22 -10.07 1.81
C ASP A 96 19.72 -9.24 0.62
N LYS A 97 20.97 -9.51 0.24
CA LYS A 97 21.59 -8.89 -0.94
C LYS A 97 21.01 -9.38 -2.27
N ASN A 98 20.17 -10.42 -2.23
CA ASN A 98 19.53 -10.98 -3.42
C ASN A 98 18.11 -10.46 -3.61
N ASP A 99 17.58 -9.63 -2.69
CA ASP A 99 16.28 -9.00 -2.87
C ASP A 99 16.29 -8.14 -4.14
N ASN A 100 15.55 -8.62 -5.14
CA ASN A 100 15.36 -7.99 -6.43
C ASN A 100 13.88 -7.71 -6.71
N SER A 101 13.02 -7.70 -5.69
CA SER A 101 11.55 -7.64 -5.83
C SER A 101 11.09 -6.38 -6.59
N LEU A 102 11.78 -5.26 -6.37
CA LEU A 102 11.56 -3.99 -7.09
C LEU A 102 12.51 -3.79 -8.28
N GLY A 103 13.48 -4.68 -8.48
CA GLY A 103 14.45 -4.62 -9.58
C GLY A 103 13.82 -4.95 -10.94
N PRO A 104 14.55 -4.78 -12.07
CA PRO A 104 14.07 -5.20 -13.38
C PRO A 104 13.66 -6.68 -13.40
N GLY A 105 12.40 -6.96 -13.75
CA GLY A 105 11.83 -8.31 -13.72
C GLY A 105 11.53 -8.86 -12.31
N GLY A 106 11.69 -8.04 -11.27
CA GLY A 106 11.29 -8.37 -9.90
C GLY A 106 9.79 -8.62 -9.81
N ASP A 107 9.39 -9.52 -8.92
CA ASP A 107 8.01 -9.97 -8.78
C ASP A 107 7.03 -8.83 -8.44
N LEU A 108 7.35 -8.00 -7.46
CA LEU A 108 6.53 -6.85 -7.05
C LEU A 108 6.47 -5.80 -8.16
N ARG A 109 7.58 -5.56 -8.87
CA ARG A 109 7.60 -4.66 -10.01
C ARG A 109 6.67 -5.16 -11.13
N VAL A 110 6.81 -6.41 -11.55
CA VAL A 110 5.98 -7.01 -12.61
C VAL A 110 4.50 -7.00 -12.20
N TYR A 111 4.21 -7.27 -10.93
CA TYR A 111 2.85 -7.19 -10.40
C TYR A 111 2.25 -5.78 -10.56
N LEU A 112 2.99 -4.74 -10.16
CA LEU A 112 2.56 -3.35 -10.26
C LEU A 112 2.44 -2.90 -11.73
N GLU A 113 3.32 -3.34 -12.61
CA GLU A 113 3.21 -3.09 -14.06
C GLU A 113 1.91 -3.67 -14.64
N GLY A 114 1.52 -4.89 -14.25
CA GLY A 114 0.23 -5.47 -14.63
C GLY A 114 -0.96 -4.72 -14.04
N LEU A 115 -0.89 -4.33 -12.76
CA LEU A 115 -1.93 -3.54 -12.08
C LEU A 115 -2.20 -2.22 -12.80
N LEU A 116 -1.17 -1.53 -13.28
CA LEU A 116 -1.28 -0.26 -14.00
C LEU A 116 -2.06 -0.39 -15.32
N THR A 117 -2.14 -1.59 -15.89
CA THR A 117 -2.95 -1.87 -17.09
C THR A 117 -4.39 -2.30 -16.78
N SER A 118 -4.72 -2.48 -15.50
CA SER A 118 -6.06 -2.89 -15.07
C SER A 118 -7.00 -1.69 -14.94
N GLU A 119 -8.30 -1.95 -15.17
CA GLU A 119 -9.35 -0.94 -14.98
C GLU A 119 -9.82 -0.81 -13.52
N ASP A 120 -9.60 -1.85 -12.71
CA ASP A 120 -10.08 -1.94 -11.33
C ASP A 120 -9.06 -2.70 -10.46
N VAL A 121 -8.51 -2.00 -9.46
CA VAL A 121 -7.53 -2.54 -8.51
C VAL A 121 -8.04 -3.79 -7.82
N ARG A 122 -9.26 -3.79 -7.29
CA ARG A 122 -9.76 -4.89 -6.47
C ARG A 122 -9.93 -6.15 -7.29
N LYS A 123 -10.47 -6.03 -8.51
CA LYS A 123 -10.59 -7.17 -9.43
C LYS A 123 -9.21 -7.74 -9.79
N TYR A 124 -8.23 -6.86 -10.02
CA TYR A 124 -6.88 -7.31 -10.32
C TYR A 124 -6.25 -8.07 -9.15
N VAL A 125 -6.35 -7.54 -7.93
CA VAL A 125 -5.81 -8.16 -6.70
C VAL A 125 -6.53 -9.47 -6.36
N GLU A 126 -7.84 -9.55 -6.60
CA GLU A 126 -8.61 -10.78 -6.43
C GLU A 126 -8.12 -11.90 -7.36
N GLN A 127 -7.84 -11.56 -8.62
CA GLN A 127 -7.37 -12.52 -9.63
C GLN A 127 -5.88 -12.85 -9.50
N HIS A 128 -5.11 -11.94 -8.92
CA HIS A 128 -3.66 -12.04 -8.76
C HIS A 128 -3.30 -11.76 -7.29
N PRO A 129 -3.58 -12.69 -6.36
CA PRO A 129 -3.16 -12.51 -4.97
C PRO A 129 -1.63 -12.40 -4.88
N PHE A 130 -1.14 -11.45 -4.08
CA PHE A 130 0.30 -11.17 -3.95
C PHE A 130 0.73 -11.08 -2.48
N GLY A 131 1.74 -11.88 -2.14
CA GLY A 131 2.40 -11.85 -0.84
C GLY A 131 1.67 -12.63 0.26
N GLN A 132 1.76 -12.11 1.49
CA GLN A 132 1.19 -12.68 2.70
C GLN A 132 -0.34 -12.64 2.67
N VAL A 133 -0.97 -13.64 3.28
CA VAL A 133 -2.44 -13.68 3.42
C VAL A 133 -2.89 -12.89 4.64
N LEU A 134 -4.10 -12.34 4.56
CA LEU A 134 -4.78 -11.65 5.65
C LEU A 134 -5.46 -12.65 6.59
#